data_AF-A0A813USC3-F1
#
_entry.id   AF-A0A813USC3-F1
#
_cell.length_a   1.000
_cell.length_b   1.000
_cell.length_c   1.000
_cell.angle_alpha   90.00
_cell.angle_beta   90.00
_cell.angle_gamma   90.00
#
_symmetry.space_group_name_H-M   'P 1'
#
loop_
_entity.id
_entity.type
_entity.pdbx_description
1 polymer ?
#
loop_
_entity_poly.entity_id
_entity_poly.type
_entity_poly.pdbx_seq_one_letter_code
_entity_poly.pdbx_strand_id
1 'polypeptide(L)'
;MAAKQMHVIEIRPPAGPISQRNLHQKTEVASDSTPVIPKIARERTLVLTSIWLPTNDARRNQLAASVMISGCFFGDDHVRLVNGDITTISELRSGMKVYSMNNRNELMEDEVIMILHRDPDETDLFCVIETSDPRYKLSVTCDHYVGVSDGSKTHYLISDHVKSTEHFVYVHDDLNHQLELVQVTNVTRQYKTGLYDLATNEGTLVVNNIVASCYSNVTTITIAHNVLGKYYIYFVIHIIIL
;
A
#
# COMPACT_ATOMS: atom_id res chain seq x y z
N MET A 1 -42.42 -39.01 -19.80
CA MET A 1 -43.38 -37.99 -19.32
C MET A 1 -43.51 -38.12 -17.81
N ALA A 2 -42.84 -37.24 -17.07
CA ALA A 2 -43.05 -36.98 -15.65
C ALA A 2 -42.50 -35.56 -15.40
N ALA A 3 -43.39 -34.60 -15.16
CA ALA A 3 -43.03 -33.22 -14.85
C ALA A 3 -43.06 -33.02 -13.33
N LYS A 4 -41.93 -32.58 -12.78
CA LYS A 4 -41.75 -32.27 -11.36
C LYS A 4 -41.93 -30.77 -11.18
N GLN A 5 -42.99 -30.36 -10.48
CA GLN A 5 -43.36 -28.96 -10.27
C GLN A 5 -42.72 -28.42 -8.97
N MET A 6 -42.07 -27.25 -9.07
CA MET A 6 -41.41 -26.52 -7.98
C MET A 6 -42.46 -25.82 -7.08
N HIS A 7 -42.26 -25.89 -5.76
CA HIS A 7 -43.00 -25.11 -4.77
C HIS A 7 -42.24 -23.82 -4.42
N VAL A 8 -42.89 -22.68 -4.62
CA VAL A 8 -42.48 -21.36 -4.11
C VAL A 8 -43.26 -21.10 -2.82
N ILE A 9 -42.57 -20.70 -1.74
CA ILE A 9 -43.17 -20.32 -0.46
C ILE A 9 -43.13 -18.79 -0.36
N GLU A 10 -44.31 -18.17 -0.26
CA GLU A 10 -44.53 -16.73 -0.12
C GLU A 10 -44.76 -16.39 1.36
N ILE A 11 -43.97 -15.48 1.95
CA ILE A 11 -44.09 -15.07 3.36
C ILE A 11 -44.67 -13.65 3.40
N ARG A 12 -45.88 -13.50 3.97
CA ARG A 12 -46.55 -12.21 4.21
C ARG A 12 -46.20 -11.62 5.59
N PRO A 13 -46.10 -10.29 5.74
CA PRO A 13 -45.90 -9.64 7.04
C PRO A 13 -47.24 -9.39 7.77
N PRO A 14 -47.27 -9.42 9.12
CA PRO A 14 -48.47 -9.05 9.88
C PRO A 14 -48.53 -7.55 10.17
N ALA A 15 -49.75 -7.01 10.14
CA ALA A 15 -50.10 -5.61 10.34
C ALA A 15 -50.76 -5.33 11.72
N GLY A 16 -50.33 -4.24 12.37
CA GLY A 16 -51.12 -3.35 13.25
C GLY A 16 -51.13 -3.64 14.77
N PRO A 17 -51.60 -2.69 15.62
CA PRO A 17 -51.74 -1.23 15.45
C PRO A 17 -51.06 -0.37 16.56
N ILE A 18 -51.01 0.94 16.28
CA ILE A 18 -50.38 2.03 17.05
C ILE A 18 -51.31 2.53 18.18
N SER A 19 -50.74 2.92 19.32
CA SER A 19 -51.40 3.73 20.37
C SER A 19 -50.51 4.90 20.79
N GLN A 20 -51.02 6.13 20.63
CA GLN A 20 -50.44 7.38 21.12
C GLN A 20 -51.04 7.77 22.48
N ARG A 21 -50.21 8.15 23.46
CA ARG A 21 -50.46 9.19 24.49
C ARG A 21 -49.31 9.25 25.50
N ASN A 22 -48.45 10.26 25.39
CA ASN A 22 -48.44 11.39 26.34
C ASN A 22 -47.24 12.30 26.06
N LEU A 23 -47.56 13.58 25.97
CA LEU A 23 -46.73 14.72 25.67
C LEU A 23 -46.37 15.42 26.99
N HIS A 24 -45.17 16.00 27.06
CA HIS A 24 -44.65 16.95 28.06
C HIS A 24 -43.86 16.41 29.26
N GLN A 25 -42.54 16.31 29.07
CA GLN A 25 -41.62 17.02 29.95
C GLN A 25 -40.41 17.49 29.12
N LYS A 26 -40.16 18.79 29.18
CA LYS A 26 -39.16 19.52 28.41
C LYS A 26 -38.13 20.04 29.41
N THR A 27 -36.87 19.61 29.33
CA THR A 27 -35.71 20.47 29.61
C THR A 27 -34.39 19.81 29.24
N GLU A 28 -33.56 20.66 28.64
CA GLU A 28 -32.09 20.67 28.61
C GLU A 28 -31.30 19.99 27.49
N VAL A 29 -30.43 20.85 26.96
CA VAL A 29 -29.51 20.74 25.85
C VAL A 29 -28.20 20.18 26.40
N ALA A 30 -27.65 19.16 25.75
CA ALA A 30 -26.21 18.93 25.74
C ALA A 30 -25.83 18.28 24.41
N SER A 31 -25.09 19.06 23.62
CA SER A 31 -24.24 18.61 22.53
C SER A 31 -23.32 17.48 23.01
N ASP A 32 -23.20 16.38 22.26
CA ASP A 32 -21.95 15.69 21.94
C ASP A 32 -22.23 14.30 21.33
N SER A 33 -21.69 14.05 20.14
CA SER A 33 -21.06 12.77 19.77
C SER A 33 -20.49 12.92 18.38
N THR A 34 -19.38 13.65 18.32
CA THR A 34 -18.40 13.39 17.25
C THR A 34 -17.90 11.95 17.41
N PRO A 35 -17.80 11.15 16.33
CA PRO A 35 -17.24 9.81 16.43
C PRO A 35 -15.76 9.94 16.82
N VAL A 36 -15.44 9.41 18.00
CA VAL A 36 -14.08 9.34 18.53
C VAL A 36 -13.27 8.40 17.63
N ILE A 37 -12.44 8.98 16.76
CA ILE A 37 -11.36 8.24 16.08
C ILE A 37 -10.43 7.73 17.19
N PRO A 38 -10.24 6.41 17.36
CA PRO A 38 -9.26 5.93 18.32
C PRO A 38 -7.88 6.33 17.78
N LYS A 39 -7.22 7.27 18.46
CA LYS A 39 -5.79 7.56 18.28
C LYS A 39 -5.00 6.33 18.76
N ILE A 40 -4.95 5.29 17.94
CA ILE A 40 -3.94 4.25 18.09
C ILE A 40 -2.72 4.76 17.33
N ALA A 41 -1.86 5.50 18.02
CA ALA A 41 -0.47 5.57 17.61
C ALA A 41 0.08 4.14 17.80
N ARG A 42 0.04 3.32 16.74
CA ARG A 42 0.54 1.95 16.76
C ARG A 42 2.06 2.03 16.79
N GLU A 43 2.67 1.70 17.92
CA GLU A 43 4.08 1.34 17.96
C GLU A 43 4.25 0.05 17.13
N ARG A 44 4.67 0.20 15.86
CA ARG A 44 5.06 -0.93 15.02
C ARG A 44 6.30 -1.57 15.65
N THR A 45 6.20 -2.83 16.05
CA THR A 45 7.34 -3.58 16.59
C THR A 45 8.33 -3.80 15.46
N LEU A 46 9.39 -2.99 15.47
CA LEU A 46 10.48 -3.10 14.51
C LEU A 46 11.25 -4.39 14.80
N VAL A 47 11.16 -5.39 13.92
CA VAL A 47 12.10 -6.53 13.92
C VAL A 47 13.42 -6.04 13.32
N LEU A 48 14.15 -5.22 14.09
CA LEU A 48 15.50 -4.77 13.79
C LEU A 48 16.48 -5.89 14.12
N THR A 49 16.50 -6.96 13.32
CA THR A 49 17.70 -7.82 13.30
C THR A 49 18.77 -7.08 12.50
N SER A 50 19.53 -6.26 13.24
CA SER A 50 20.84 -5.69 12.91
C SER A 50 20.93 -4.74 11.70
N ILE A 51 20.39 -3.52 11.83
CA ILE A 51 21.01 -2.34 11.21
C ILE A 51 21.83 -1.66 12.31
N TRP A 52 23.09 -2.04 12.45
CA TRP A 52 24.04 -1.39 13.37
C TRP A 52 24.55 -0.11 12.71
N LEU A 53 23.87 1.01 12.91
CA LEU A 53 24.46 2.33 12.64
C LEU A 53 25.46 2.63 13.77
N PRO A 54 26.69 3.07 13.48
CA PRO A 54 27.75 3.28 14.48
C PRO A 54 27.52 4.57 15.27
N THR A 55 26.38 4.67 15.96
CA THR A 55 26.10 5.72 16.94
C THR A 55 25.49 5.08 18.17
N ASN A 56 25.96 5.50 19.36
CA ASN A 56 25.55 4.95 20.66
C ASN A 56 24.10 5.29 21.08
N ASP A 57 23.23 5.68 20.14
CA ASP A 57 21.88 6.14 20.44
C ASP A 57 20.83 5.25 19.76
N ALA A 58 20.41 4.21 20.49
CA ALA A 58 19.41 3.25 20.03
C ALA A 58 18.08 3.90 19.62
N ARG A 59 17.71 5.06 20.20
CA ARG A 59 16.47 5.77 19.84
C ARG A 59 16.57 6.41 18.46
N ARG A 60 17.74 6.92 18.08
CA ARG A 60 17.96 7.48 16.73
C ARG A 60 17.94 6.40 15.66
N ASN A 61 18.49 5.22 15.95
CA ASN A 61 18.44 4.08 15.03
C ASN A 61 17.01 3.56 14.85
N GLN A 62 16.23 3.48 15.93
CA GLN A 62 14.81 3.11 15.87
C GLN A 62 13.98 4.13 15.10
N LEU A 63 14.21 5.43 15.35
CA LEU A 63 13.54 6.51 14.62
C LEU A 63 13.91 6.50 13.13
N ALA A 64 15.19 6.32 12.78
CA ALA A 64 15.63 6.22 11.39
C ALA A 64 15.02 5.02 10.66
N ALA A 65 14.92 3.86 11.32
CA ALA A 65 14.25 2.68 10.76
C ALA A 65 12.73 2.90 10.59
N SER A 66 12.06 3.55 11.54
CA SER A 66 10.64 3.92 11.41
C SER A 66 10.38 5.02 10.38
N VAL A 67 11.38 5.84 10.06
CA VAL A 67 11.31 6.86 8.99
C VAL A 67 11.52 6.22 7.62
N MET A 68 12.21 5.07 7.56
CA MET A 68 12.39 4.29 6.33
C MET A 68 11.17 3.40 6.06
N ILE A 69 10.67 2.67 7.07
CA ILE A 69 9.53 1.77 6.94
C ILE A 69 8.24 2.56 7.07
N SER A 70 7.59 2.79 5.94
CA SER A 70 6.55 3.79 5.88
C SER A 70 5.62 3.47 4.72
N GLY A 71 4.64 2.64 5.06
CA GLY A 71 3.84 1.93 4.09
C GLY A 71 4.35 0.52 3.82
N CYS A 72 3.45 -0.41 3.55
CA CYS A 72 3.78 -1.77 3.12
C CYS A 72 2.89 -2.19 1.96
N PHE A 73 3.44 -3.03 1.10
CA PHE A 73 2.75 -3.80 0.08
C PHE A 73 2.06 -5.01 0.72
N PHE A 74 0.99 -5.46 0.07
CA PHE A 74 0.33 -6.71 0.41
C PHE A 74 1.11 -7.89 -0.16
N GLY A 75 1.38 -8.90 0.66
CA GLY A 75 2.24 -10.03 0.30
C GLY A 75 1.80 -10.86 -0.91
N ASP A 76 0.50 -10.91 -1.20
CA ASP A 76 -0.07 -11.70 -2.32
C ASP A 76 -0.26 -10.88 -3.60
N ASP A 77 0.04 -9.58 -3.59
CA ASP A 77 0.10 -8.82 -4.83
C ASP A 77 1.30 -9.32 -5.67
N HIS A 78 1.17 -9.22 -6.99
CA HIS A 78 2.08 -9.84 -7.95
C HIS A 78 3.04 -8.83 -8.55
N VAL A 79 4.24 -9.29 -8.88
CA VAL A 79 5.28 -8.53 -9.57
C VAL A 79 5.77 -9.33 -10.76
N ARG A 80 5.84 -8.68 -11.91
CA ARG A 80 6.44 -9.24 -13.11
C ARG A 80 7.93 -8.93 -13.10
N LEU A 81 8.72 -9.97 -13.22
CA LEU A 81 10.16 -9.90 -13.34
C LEU A 81 10.56 -9.59 -14.78
N VAL A 82 11.73 -9.01 -14.98
CA VAL A 82 12.26 -8.67 -16.31
C VAL A 82 12.45 -9.91 -17.20
N ASN A 83 12.66 -11.09 -16.60
CA ASN A 83 12.76 -12.35 -17.34
C ASN A 83 11.40 -12.90 -17.82
N GLY A 84 10.29 -12.22 -17.51
CA GLY A 84 8.92 -12.60 -17.89
C GLY A 84 8.17 -13.40 -16.83
N ASP A 85 8.84 -13.88 -15.78
CA ASP A 85 8.19 -14.61 -14.70
C ASP A 85 7.31 -13.67 -13.86
N ILE A 86 6.28 -14.24 -13.23
CA ILE A 86 5.43 -13.54 -12.26
C ILE A 86 5.62 -14.22 -10.91
N THR A 87 5.88 -13.41 -9.89
CA THR A 87 6.02 -13.83 -8.48
C THR A 87 5.17 -12.94 -7.58
N THR A 88 5.05 -13.28 -6.30
CA THR A 88 4.37 -12.42 -5.33
C THR A 88 5.35 -11.48 -4.64
N ILE A 89 4.84 -10.41 -4.05
CA ILE A 89 5.64 -9.51 -3.19
C ILE A 89 6.34 -10.29 -2.07
N SER A 90 5.67 -11.26 -1.46
CA SER A 90 6.23 -12.07 -0.36
C SER A 90 7.40 -12.98 -0.79
N GLU A 91 7.51 -13.26 -2.08
CA GLU A 91 8.55 -14.06 -2.70
C GLU A 91 9.72 -13.23 -3.26
N LEU A 92 9.58 -11.91 -3.38
CA LEU A 92 10.68 -11.05 -3.83
C LEU A 92 11.90 -11.13 -2.91
N ARG A 93 13.08 -11.07 -3.53
CA ARG A 93 14.40 -11.12 -2.88
C ARG A 93 15.31 -10.07 -3.51
N SER A 94 16.32 -9.63 -2.75
CA SER A 94 17.38 -8.78 -3.28
C SER A 94 18.05 -9.42 -4.51
N GLY A 95 18.36 -8.59 -5.51
CA GLY A 95 18.96 -9.01 -6.79
C GLY A 95 17.95 -9.38 -7.88
N MET A 96 16.67 -9.53 -7.55
CA MET A 96 15.64 -9.83 -8.55
C MET A 96 15.37 -8.61 -9.44
N LYS A 97 15.38 -8.82 -10.76
CA LYS A 97 15.13 -7.78 -11.77
C LYS A 97 13.63 -7.55 -11.95
N VAL A 98 13.22 -6.31 -11.76
CA VAL A 98 11.81 -5.88 -11.76
C VAL A 98 11.63 -4.66 -12.66
N TYR A 99 10.39 -4.21 -12.82
CA TYR A 99 10.10 -2.95 -13.50
C TYR A 99 9.79 -1.83 -12.50
N SER A 100 10.27 -0.63 -12.84
CA SER A 100 10.09 0.62 -12.10
C SER A 100 9.68 1.75 -13.05
N MET A 101 9.33 2.90 -12.49
CA MET A 101 9.08 4.14 -13.22
C MET A 101 10.14 5.18 -12.89
N ASN A 102 10.80 5.72 -13.91
CA ASN A 102 11.80 6.77 -13.73
C ASN A 102 11.19 8.17 -13.50
N ASN A 103 12.03 9.14 -13.16
CA ASN A 103 11.62 10.55 -12.98
C ASN A 103 10.99 11.25 -14.20
N ARG A 104 11.03 10.64 -15.39
CA ARG A 104 10.37 11.10 -16.63
C ARG A 104 9.03 10.38 -16.86
N ASN A 105 8.57 9.57 -15.90
CA ASN A 105 7.40 8.71 -15.99
C ASN A 105 7.52 7.63 -17.09
N GLU A 106 8.74 7.18 -17.37
CA GLU A 106 8.99 6.11 -18.33
C GLU A 106 9.21 4.78 -17.59
N LEU A 107 8.71 3.70 -18.17
CA LEU A 107 9.00 2.34 -17.70
C LEU A 107 10.51 2.07 -17.83
N MET A 108 11.10 1.43 -16.82
CA MET A 108 12.48 0.94 -16.89
C MET A 108 12.68 -0.37 -16.14
N GLU A 109 13.73 -1.10 -16.51
CA GLU A 109 14.23 -2.22 -15.71
C GLU A 109 14.97 -1.69 -14.47
N ASP A 110 14.78 -2.38 -13.35
CA ASP A 110 15.39 -2.06 -12.06
C ASP A 110 15.67 -3.36 -11.30
N GLU A 111 16.08 -3.25 -10.04
CA GLU A 111 16.43 -4.37 -9.18
C GLU A 111 15.93 -4.10 -7.77
N VAL A 112 15.38 -5.15 -7.13
CA VAL A 112 15.15 -5.13 -5.68
C VAL A 112 16.49 -5.11 -4.97
N ILE A 113 16.80 -4.04 -4.24
CA ILE A 113 18.07 -3.91 -3.52
C ILE A 113 17.96 -4.44 -2.09
N MET A 114 16.82 -4.30 -1.45
CA MET A 114 16.65 -4.63 -0.03
C MET A 114 15.19 -4.92 0.33
N ILE A 115 14.98 -5.82 1.28
CA ILE A 115 13.69 -5.97 1.99
C ILE A 115 13.78 -5.18 3.30
N LEU A 116 12.95 -4.16 3.46
CA LEU A 116 12.93 -3.23 4.60
C LEU A 116 12.02 -3.72 5.73
N HIS A 117 10.91 -4.37 5.39
CA HIS A 117 9.96 -4.92 6.34
C HIS A 117 9.39 -6.24 5.81
N ARG A 118 9.24 -7.22 6.69
CA ARG A 118 8.64 -8.52 6.37
C ARG A 118 7.97 -9.08 7.61
N ASP A 119 6.65 -9.03 7.62
CA ASP A 119 5.83 -9.62 8.67
C ASP A 119 4.64 -10.37 8.02
N PRO A 120 4.78 -11.68 7.78
CA PRO A 120 3.75 -12.48 7.10
C PRO A 120 2.48 -12.68 7.93
N ASP A 121 2.56 -12.52 9.26
CA ASP A 121 1.47 -12.86 10.19
C ASP A 121 0.73 -11.61 10.70
N GLU A 122 1.31 -10.43 10.55
CA GLU A 122 0.69 -9.17 10.95
C GLU A 122 -0.48 -8.79 10.03
N THR A 123 -1.54 -8.25 10.63
CA THR A 123 -2.73 -7.76 9.94
C THR A 123 -2.89 -6.26 10.10
N ASP A 124 -2.92 -5.52 8.99
CA ASP A 124 -3.08 -4.07 9.00
C ASP A 124 -4.18 -3.62 8.01
N LEU A 125 -4.51 -2.34 8.02
CA LEU A 125 -5.49 -1.74 7.14
C LEU A 125 -4.86 -1.38 5.79
N PHE A 126 -5.34 -2.01 4.73
CA PHE A 126 -4.93 -1.76 3.35
C PHE A 126 -5.94 -0.89 2.63
N CYS A 127 -5.42 0.08 1.89
CA CYS A 127 -6.14 0.85 0.90
C CYS A 127 -5.98 0.13 -0.44
N VAL A 128 -7.12 -0.32 -0.96
CA VAL A 128 -7.24 -1.09 -2.18
C VAL A 128 -7.71 -0.17 -3.29
N ILE A 129 -6.81 0.18 -4.19
CA ILE A 129 -7.02 1.11 -5.29
C ILE A 129 -7.46 0.29 -6.50
N GLU A 130 -8.65 0.56 -7.00
CA GLU A 130 -9.24 -0.08 -8.17
C GLU A 130 -9.31 0.92 -9.31
N THR A 131 -8.98 0.47 -10.52
CA THR A 131 -8.93 1.35 -11.69
C THR A 131 -10.14 1.15 -12.61
N SER A 132 -10.25 1.96 -13.66
CA SER A 132 -11.27 1.80 -14.70
C SER A 132 -11.12 0.50 -15.48
N ASP A 133 -9.92 -0.07 -15.50
CA ASP A 133 -9.71 -1.44 -15.93
C ASP A 133 -9.70 -2.36 -14.70
N PRO A 134 -10.69 -3.26 -14.56
CA PRO A 134 -10.83 -4.11 -13.36
C PRO A 134 -9.69 -5.12 -13.21
N ARG A 135 -8.84 -5.29 -14.22
CA ARG A 135 -7.63 -6.13 -14.13
C ARG A 135 -6.56 -5.52 -13.24
N TYR A 136 -6.53 -4.19 -13.12
CA TYR A 136 -5.50 -3.48 -12.38
C TYR A 136 -6.02 -3.01 -11.03
N LYS A 137 -5.39 -3.53 -9.98
CA LYS A 137 -5.76 -3.28 -8.58
C LYS A 137 -4.53 -3.36 -7.70
N LEU A 138 -4.32 -2.34 -6.87
CA LEU A 138 -3.16 -2.24 -5.98
C LEU A 138 -3.60 -2.30 -4.53
N SER A 139 -2.94 -3.12 -3.72
CA SER A 139 -3.17 -3.20 -2.28
C SER A 139 -1.93 -2.76 -1.51
N VAL A 140 -2.01 -1.58 -0.90
CA VAL A 140 -0.95 -1.05 -0.04
C VAL A 140 -1.56 -0.57 1.27
N THR A 141 -0.78 -0.51 2.35
CA THR A 141 -1.29 0.06 3.62
C THR A 141 -1.76 1.50 3.41
N CYS A 142 -2.72 1.95 4.20
CA CYS A 142 -3.35 3.27 4.01
C CYS A 142 -2.41 4.48 4.27
N ASP A 143 -1.18 4.25 4.72
CA ASP A 143 -0.10 5.24 4.89
C ASP A 143 0.97 5.20 3.75
N HIS A 144 0.82 4.29 2.79
CA HIS A 144 1.76 4.07 1.70
C HIS A 144 1.60 5.08 0.56
N TYR A 145 2.70 5.56 -0.03
CA TYR A 145 2.64 6.55 -1.10
C TYR A 145 2.46 5.93 -2.48
N VAL A 146 1.54 6.47 -3.26
CA VAL A 146 1.25 6.01 -4.63
C VAL A 146 1.49 7.17 -5.59
N GLY A 147 2.19 6.89 -6.69
CA GLY A 147 2.37 7.84 -7.78
C GLY A 147 1.05 8.00 -8.53
N VAL A 148 0.42 9.16 -8.39
CA VAL A 148 -0.81 9.53 -9.08
C VAL A 148 -0.59 10.69 -10.03
N SER A 149 -1.47 10.84 -11.00
CA SER A 149 -1.53 12.01 -11.86
C SER A 149 -2.93 12.60 -11.87
N ASP A 150 -3.01 13.92 -11.99
CA ASP A 150 -4.25 14.66 -12.31
C ASP A 150 -4.45 14.84 -13.83
N GLY A 151 -3.64 14.16 -14.65
CA GLY A 151 -3.60 14.30 -16.11
C GLY A 151 -2.56 15.32 -16.61
N SER A 152 -1.92 16.07 -15.72
CA SER A 152 -0.90 17.06 -16.09
C SER A 152 0.47 16.79 -15.48
N LYS A 153 0.50 16.35 -14.21
CA LYS A 153 1.74 16.14 -13.45
C LYS A 153 1.62 14.90 -12.56
N THR A 154 2.77 14.34 -12.22
CA THR A 154 2.89 13.26 -11.24
C THR A 154 3.03 13.84 -9.85
N HIS A 155 2.23 13.32 -8.93
CA HIS A 155 2.28 13.62 -7.51
C HIS A 155 2.27 12.33 -6.72
N TYR A 156 2.96 12.30 -5.59
CA TYR A 156 2.91 11.17 -4.67
C TYR A 156 1.96 11.51 -3.52
N LEU A 157 0.90 10.73 -3.39
CA LEU A 157 -0.08 10.88 -2.32
C LEU A 157 -0.07 9.62 -1.46
N ILE A 158 -0.32 9.80 -0.17
CA ILE A 158 -0.70 8.67 0.70
C ILE A 158 -1.95 8.01 0.10
N SER A 159 -1.97 6.68 0.09
CA SER A 159 -3.02 5.86 -0.53
C SER A 159 -4.43 6.18 -0.03
N ASP A 160 -4.58 6.54 1.25
CA ASP A 160 -5.86 6.99 1.81
C ASP A 160 -6.38 8.33 1.26
N HIS A 161 -5.50 9.14 0.66
CA HIS A 161 -5.84 10.40 0.00
C HIS A 161 -6.00 10.27 -1.52
N VAL A 162 -5.83 9.06 -2.07
CA VAL A 162 -6.12 8.80 -3.48
C VAL A 162 -7.63 8.86 -3.66
N LYS A 163 -8.09 9.72 -4.58
CA LYS A 163 -9.50 9.93 -4.84
C LYS A 163 -9.92 9.25 -6.14
N SER A 164 -11.06 8.59 -6.07
CA SER A 164 -11.77 8.11 -7.26
C SER A 164 -12.15 9.28 -8.18
N THR A 165 -12.14 9.04 -9.49
CA THR A 165 -12.51 9.95 -10.58
C THR A 165 -11.61 11.18 -10.80
N GLU A 166 -10.90 11.65 -9.77
CA GLU A 166 -9.98 12.79 -9.86
C GLU A 166 -8.55 12.37 -10.24
N HIS A 167 -8.12 11.18 -9.83
CA HIS A 167 -6.74 10.72 -10.02
C HIS A 167 -6.62 9.58 -11.01
N PHE A 168 -5.46 9.52 -11.65
CA PHE A 168 -4.99 8.44 -12.49
C PHE A 168 -3.76 7.79 -11.86
N VAL A 169 -3.56 6.50 -12.08
CA VAL A 169 -2.33 5.78 -11.73
C VAL A 169 -1.59 5.36 -12.99
N TYR A 170 -0.28 5.19 -12.88
CA TYR A 170 0.54 4.66 -13.97
C TYR A 170 0.43 3.14 -13.99
N VAL A 171 0.02 2.60 -15.14
CA VAL A 171 -0.10 1.17 -15.37
C VAL A 171 0.87 0.74 -16.47
N HIS A 172 1.62 -0.33 -16.22
CA HIS A 172 2.43 -0.99 -17.23
C HIS A 172 1.53 -1.77 -18.19
N ASP A 173 1.48 -1.32 -19.44
CA ASP A 173 0.90 -2.06 -20.55
C ASP A 173 1.92 -3.08 -21.10
N ASP A 174 1.64 -4.35 -20.86
CA ASP A 174 2.49 -5.47 -21.25
C ASP A 174 2.69 -5.59 -22.77
N LEU A 175 1.73 -5.11 -23.58
CA LEU A 175 1.80 -5.22 -25.04
C LEU A 175 2.74 -4.18 -25.64
N ASN A 176 2.67 -2.95 -25.14
CA ASN A 176 3.43 -1.82 -25.66
C ASN A 176 4.73 -1.55 -24.89
N HIS A 177 4.93 -2.20 -23.74
CA HIS A 177 6.05 -1.97 -22.83
C HIS A 177 6.22 -0.48 -22.48
N GLN A 178 5.10 0.15 -22.14
CA GLN A 178 5.02 1.56 -21.75
C GLN A 178 4.13 1.72 -20.52
N LEU A 179 4.21 2.89 -19.89
CA LEU A 179 3.27 3.28 -18.86
C LEU A 179 2.12 4.08 -19.48
N GLU A 180 0.90 3.77 -19.08
CA GLU A 180 -0.30 4.51 -19.41
C GLU A 180 -1.01 5.02 -18.15
N LEU A 181 -1.77 6.11 -18.29
CA LEU A 181 -2.59 6.64 -17.21
C LEU A 181 -3.95 5.96 -17.20
N VAL A 182 -4.29 5.29 -16.11
CA VAL A 182 -5.58 4.63 -15.92
C VAL A 182 -6.30 5.26 -14.73
N GLN A 183 -7.58 5.62 -14.94
CA GLN A 183 -8.34 6.35 -13.94
C GLN A 183 -8.63 5.47 -12.72
N VAL A 184 -8.48 6.03 -11.52
CA VAL A 184 -8.94 5.38 -10.29
C VAL A 184 -10.46 5.48 -10.22
N THR A 185 -11.14 4.34 -10.04
CA THR A 185 -12.60 4.29 -9.92
C THR A 185 -13.06 4.05 -8.50
N ASN A 186 -12.21 3.49 -7.64
CA ASN A 186 -12.56 3.22 -6.26
C ASN A 186 -11.32 3.10 -5.37
N VAL A 187 -11.47 3.47 -4.11
CA VAL A 187 -10.46 3.20 -3.06
C VAL A 187 -11.22 2.64 -1.85
N THR A 188 -10.98 1.36 -1.54
CA THR A 188 -11.65 0.69 -0.42
C THR A 188 -10.65 0.35 0.68
N ARG A 189 -11.10 0.32 1.93
CA ARG A 189 -10.26 -0.06 3.07
C ARG A 189 -10.57 -1.50 3.46
N GLN A 190 -9.55 -2.34 3.52
CA GLN A 190 -9.68 -3.77 3.80
C GLN A 190 -8.57 -4.22 4.75
N TYR A 191 -8.91 -4.99 5.79
CA TYR A 191 -7.89 -5.64 6.60
C TYR A 191 -7.29 -6.80 5.81
N LYS A 192 -5.95 -6.84 5.72
CA LYS A 192 -5.23 -7.93 5.07
C LYS A 192 -4.02 -8.33 5.93
N THR A 193 -3.62 -9.60 5.81
CA THR A 193 -2.51 -10.19 6.55
C THR A 193 -1.30 -10.34 5.63
N GLY A 194 -0.11 -9.99 6.13
CA GLY A 194 1.13 -10.07 5.36
C GLY A 194 1.61 -8.70 4.86
N LEU A 195 2.50 -8.09 5.65
CA LEU A 195 3.10 -6.79 5.38
C LEU A 195 4.52 -6.96 4.85
N TYR A 196 4.79 -6.30 3.73
CA TYR A 196 6.11 -6.33 3.09
C TYR A 196 6.50 -4.92 2.65
N ASP A 197 7.71 -4.51 2.96
CA ASP A 197 8.31 -3.27 2.45
C ASP A 197 9.66 -3.61 1.84
N LEU A 198 9.95 -3.04 0.69
CA LEU A 198 11.16 -3.32 -0.07
C LEU A 198 11.59 -2.06 -0.82
N ALA A 199 12.88 -2.01 -1.15
CA ALA A 199 13.47 -0.94 -1.91
C ALA A 199 13.99 -1.44 -3.26
N THR A 200 13.84 -0.60 -4.27
CA THR A 200 14.47 -0.70 -5.60
C THR A 200 15.48 0.45 -5.78
N ASN A 201 16.26 0.49 -6.86
CA ASN A 201 17.19 1.61 -7.07
C ASN A 201 16.45 2.91 -7.39
N GLU A 202 15.39 2.83 -8.20
CA GLU A 202 14.61 4.00 -8.59
C GLU A 202 13.65 4.45 -7.48
N GLY A 203 13.33 3.56 -6.54
CA GLY A 203 12.40 3.87 -5.45
C GLY A 203 10.93 3.76 -5.83
N THR A 204 10.64 3.10 -6.95
CA THR A 204 9.30 2.69 -7.35
C THR A 204 9.29 1.21 -7.73
N LEU A 205 8.11 0.61 -7.80
CA LEU A 205 7.92 -0.78 -8.23
C LEU A 205 6.59 -0.92 -8.96
N VAL A 206 6.58 -1.72 -10.02
CA VAL A 206 5.34 -2.12 -10.70
C VAL A 206 4.74 -3.36 -10.01
N VAL A 207 3.57 -3.18 -9.38
CA VAL A 207 2.85 -4.21 -8.60
C VAL A 207 1.43 -4.34 -9.13
N ASN A 208 1.01 -5.56 -9.49
CA ASN A 208 -0.24 -5.81 -10.22
C ASN A 208 -0.41 -4.86 -11.42
N ASN A 209 0.69 -4.64 -12.15
CA ASN A 209 0.84 -3.68 -13.25
C ASN A 209 0.76 -2.19 -12.85
N ILE A 210 0.49 -1.83 -11.60
CA ILE A 210 0.39 -0.43 -11.14
C ILE A 210 1.72 0.01 -10.53
N VAL A 211 2.19 1.21 -10.88
CA VAL A 211 3.37 1.82 -10.24
C VAL A 211 3.04 2.27 -8.82
N ALA A 212 3.86 1.84 -7.87
CA ALA A 212 3.79 2.25 -6.47
C ALA A 212 5.16 2.72 -5.99
N SER A 213 5.18 3.59 -4.98
CA SER A 213 6.42 4.06 -4.37
C SER A 213 7.00 2.99 -3.45
N CYS A 214 8.32 2.81 -3.44
CA CYS A 214 8.99 2.01 -2.41
C CYS A 214 9.30 2.82 -1.13
N TYR A 215 8.92 4.10 -1.08
CA TYR A 215 9.24 5.01 0.02
C TYR A 215 8.04 5.90 0.38
N SER A 216 7.88 6.27 1.66
CA SER A 216 6.83 7.24 2.06
C SER A 216 7.18 8.71 1.91
N ASN A 217 8.38 9.09 1.51
CA ASN A 217 8.70 10.52 1.35
C ASN A 217 9.89 10.71 0.41
N VAL A 218 9.79 11.72 -0.45
CA VAL A 218 10.87 12.20 -1.32
C VAL A 218 12.10 12.63 -0.50
N THR A 219 11.90 13.09 0.74
CA THR A 219 12.98 13.46 1.67
C THR A 219 13.80 12.25 2.14
N THR A 220 13.22 11.06 2.10
CA THR A 220 13.87 9.80 2.48
C THR A 220 14.85 9.34 1.40
N ILE A 221 14.67 9.72 0.12
CA ILE A 221 15.57 9.34 -0.98
C ILE A 221 16.97 9.91 -0.77
N THR A 222 17.09 11.20 -0.47
CA THR A 222 18.40 11.84 -0.29
C THR A 222 19.09 11.36 0.98
N ILE A 223 18.35 11.14 2.06
CA ILE A 223 18.93 10.68 3.33
C ILE A 223 19.22 9.18 3.28
N ALA A 224 18.33 8.35 2.75
CA ALA A 224 18.54 6.92 2.57
C ALA A 224 19.66 6.64 1.58
N HIS A 225 19.72 7.29 0.42
CA HIS A 225 20.84 7.08 -0.50
C HIS A 225 22.17 7.69 0.01
N ASN A 226 22.18 8.80 0.77
CA ASN A 226 23.45 9.30 1.35
C ASN A 226 23.91 8.50 2.58
N VAL A 227 22.99 7.96 3.37
CA VAL A 227 23.29 7.11 4.53
C VAL A 227 23.62 5.71 4.03
N LEU A 228 22.69 5.03 3.36
CA LEU A 228 22.89 3.71 2.78
C LEU A 228 24.03 3.74 1.76
N GLY A 229 24.15 4.70 0.84
CA GLY A 229 25.27 4.74 -0.12
C GLY A 229 26.65 4.87 0.55
N LYS A 230 26.77 5.64 1.64
CA LYS A 230 28.02 5.72 2.42
C LYS A 230 28.30 4.45 3.21
N TYR A 231 27.28 3.76 3.71
CA TYR A 231 27.43 2.50 4.46
C TYR A 231 27.46 1.26 3.56
N TYR A 232 26.94 1.31 2.34
CA TYR A 232 26.95 0.27 1.31
C TYR A 232 28.36 0.13 0.74
N ILE A 233 29.07 1.24 0.55
CA ILE A 233 30.52 1.22 0.25
C ILE A 233 31.30 0.54 1.39
N TYR A 234 30.96 0.82 2.66
CA TYR A 234 31.61 0.16 3.79
C TYR A 234 31.25 -1.34 3.94
N PHE A 235 30.00 -1.72 3.67
CA PHE A 235 29.52 -3.10 3.82
C PHE A 235 29.99 -4.00 2.67
N VAL A 236 30.02 -3.49 1.42
CA VAL A 236 30.54 -4.22 0.25
C VAL A 236 32.07 -4.37 0.32
N ILE A 237 32.81 -3.37 0.83
CA ILE A 237 34.27 -3.50 1.01
C ILE A 237 34.63 -4.51 2.10
N HIS A 238 33.83 -4.67 3.16
CA HIS A 238 34.10 -5.67 4.21
C HIS A 238 33.78 -7.11 3.79
N ILE A 239 32.82 -7.31 2.88
CA ILE A 239 32.48 -8.64 2.34
C ILE A 239 33.44 -9.09 1.23
N ILE A 240 34.15 -8.17 0.56
CA ILE A 240 35.16 -8.51 -0.47
C ILE A 240 36.55 -8.78 0.14
N ILE A 241 36.78 -8.47 1.42
CA ILE A 241 38.07 -8.64 2.11
C ILE A 241 38.06 -9.82 3.12
N LEU A 242 36.99 -10.62 3.16
CA LEU A 242 36.90 -11.88 3.92
C LEU A 242 36.51 -13.05 3.00
#